data_AF-A0A8S2ZN03-F1
#
_entry.id   AF-A0A8S2ZN03-F1
#
_cell.length_a   1.000
_cell.length_b   1.000
_cell.length_c   1.000
_cell.angle_alpha   90.00
_cell.angle_beta   90.00
_cell.angle_gamma   90.00
#
_symmetry.space_group_name_H-M   'P 1'
#
loop_
_entity.id
_entity.type
_entity.pdbx_description
1 polymer ?
#
loop_
_entity_poly.entity_id
_entity_poly.type
_entity_poly.pdbx_seq_one_letter_code
_entity_poly.pdbx_strand_id
1 'polypeptide(L)'
;MILTCLFIFLQMIHIINYFVTSTEVKDFVYLLTRILYLITTICILWLINYDRLKNIFSSGLLFIYWLLVFLATIPDLIDYSVKIYQQPLVPEFYVSFPSRILYSWVTPLILRGYRKPLTEKDCWELPMSERTVIVVDQVRNYMKG
;
A
#
# COMPACT_ATOMS: atom_id res chain seq x y z
N MET A 1 -24.17 2.68 -11.26
CA MET A 1 -23.75 2.62 -12.68
C MET A 1 -22.98 3.87 -13.08
N ILE A 2 -23.54 5.08 -12.99
CA ILE A 2 -22.77 6.31 -13.33
C ILE A 2 -21.51 6.47 -12.46
N LEU A 3 -21.64 6.36 -11.15
CA LEU A 3 -20.50 6.47 -10.21
C LEU A 3 -19.43 5.38 -10.43
N THR A 4 -19.85 4.16 -10.79
CA THR A 4 -18.92 3.04 -11.04
C THR A 4 -18.21 3.19 -12.39
N CYS A 5 -18.90 3.70 -13.41
CA CYS A 5 -18.27 4.03 -14.70
C CYS A 5 -17.25 5.17 -14.55
N LEU A 6 -17.60 6.20 -13.77
CA LEU A 6 -16.67 7.29 -13.43
C LEU A 6 -15.45 6.74 -12.68
N PHE A 7 -15.65 5.84 -11.72
CA PHE A 7 -14.55 5.20 -10.99
C PHE A 7 -13.61 4.40 -11.90
N ILE A 8 -14.13 3.62 -12.84
CA ILE A 8 -13.30 2.92 -13.85
C ILE A 8 -12.52 3.93 -14.69
N PHE A 9 -13.16 5.00 -15.14
CA PHE A 9 -12.50 6.03 -15.93
C PHE A 9 -11.33 6.68 -15.17
N LEU A 10 -11.50 6.97 -13.87
CA LEU A 10 -10.42 7.45 -13.00
C LEU A 10 -9.30 6.41 -12.87
N GLN A 11 -9.62 5.12 -12.70
CA GLN A 11 -8.62 4.05 -12.66
C GLN A 11 -7.81 3.97 -13.96
N MET A 12 -8.46 4.13 -15.11
CA MET A 12 -7.79 4.18 -16.41
C MET A 12 -6.83 5.36 -16.52
N ILE A 13 -7.23 6.56 -16.09
CA ILE A 13 -6.35 7.74 -16.08
C ILE A 13 -5.12 7.50 -15.21
N HIS A 14 -5.29 6.91 -14.02
CA HIS A 14 -4.16 6.59 -13.14
C HIS A 14 -3.18 5.60 -13.77
N ILE A 15 -3.67 4.58 -14.49
CA ILE A 15 -2.83 3.60 -15.20
C ILE A 15 -2.06 4.27 -16.35
N ILE A 16 -2.71 5.17 -17.11
CA ILE A 16 -2.07 5.89 -18.21
C ILE A 16 -0.99 6.84 -17.68
N ASN A 17 -1.31 7.65 -16.67
CA ASN A 17 -0.34 8.57 -16.05
C ASN A 17 0.85 7.81 -15.46
N TYR A 18 0.58 6.64 -14.90
CA TYR A 18 1.61 5.76 -14.41
C TYR A 18 2.53 5.25 -15.51
N PHE A 19 1.98 4.78 -16.63
CA PHE A 19 2.76 4.31 -17.78
C PHE A 19 3.63 5.43 -18.38
N VAL A 20 3.12 6.65 -18.44
CA VAL A 20 3.86 7.84 -18.94
C VAL A 20 5.00 8.25 -17.99
N THR A 21 4.88 7.97 -16.69
CA THR A 21 5.85 8.37 -15.67
C THR A 21 6.85 7.26 -15.30
N SER A 22 6.63 6.02 -15.75
CA SER A 22 7.41 4.86 -15.30
C SER A 22 8.79 4.78 -15.95
N THR A 23 9.84 5.07 -15.18
CA THR A 23 11.24 4.83 -15.54
C THR A 23 11.98 3.92 -14.54
N GLU A 24 11.32 3.37 -13.49
CA GLU A 24 11.99 2.57 -12.45
C GLU A 24 11.42 1.15 -12.24
N VAL A 25 12.27 0.20 -11.80
CA VAL A 25 11.92 -1.23 -11.63
C VAL A 25 10.93 -1.50 -10.49
N LYS A 26 10.77 -0.56 -9.54
CA LYS A 26 9.74 -0.63 -8.47
C LYS A 26 8.31 -0.51 -9.01
N ASP A 27 8.19 -0.25 -10.32
CA ASP A 27 6.93 0.00 -10.97
C ASP A 27 6.11 -1.30 -11.23
N PHE A 28 6.70 -2.49 -11.11
CA PHE A 28 5.94 -3.71 -11.41
C PHE A 28 4.85 -4.04 -10.38
N VAL A 29 5.15 -3.92 -9.08
CA VAL A 29 4.19 -4.29 -8.02
C VAL A 29 3.00 -3.34 -7.97
N TYR A 30 3.25 -2.04 -8.14
CA TYR A 30 2.18 -1.05 -8.16
C TYR A 30 1.30 -1.20 -9.41
N LEU A 31 1.90 -1.49 -10.57
CA LEU A 31 1.16 -1.81 -11.79
C LEU A 31 0.27 -3.05 -11.60
N LEU A 32 0.82 -4.11 -11.01
CA LEU A 32 0.07 -5.34 -10.73
C LEU A 32 -1.12 -5.07 -9.81
N THR A 33 -0.92 -4.32 -8.72
CA THR A 33 -2.00 -3.92 -7.81
C THR A 33 -3.07 -3.10 -8.52
N ARG A 34 -2.69 -2.15 -9.38
CA ARG A 34 -3.64 -1.32 -10.16
C ARG A 34 -4.43 -2.15 -11.18
N ILE A 35 -3.81 -3.13 -11.83
CA ILE A 35 -4.49 -4.05 -12.75
C ILE A 35 -5.45 -4.98 -12.00
N LEU A 36 -5.03 -5.51 -10.84
CA LEU A 36 -5.89 -6.36 -10.00
C LEU A 36 -7.15 -5.62 -9.53
N TYR A 37 -7.01 -4.36 -9.11
CA TYR A 37 -8.17 -3.53 -8.81
C TYR A 37 -9.08 -3.37 -10.03
N LEU A 38 -8.54 -3.09 -11.22
CA LEU A 38 -9.35 -2.96 -12.43
C LEU A 38 -10.08 -4.25 -12.81
N ILE A 39 -9.44 -5.42 -12.67
CA ILE A 39 -10.08 -6.71 -12.95
C ILE A 39 -11.21 -6.97 -11.95
N THR A 40 -10.95 -6.76 -10.66
CA THR A 40 -11.96 -6.96 -9.61
C THR A 40 -13.16 -6.03 -9.77
N THR A 41 -12.95 -4.76 -10.16
CA THR A 41 -14.05 -3.82 -10.42
C THR A 41 -14.91 -4.25 -11.62
N ILE A 42 -14.30 -4.73 -12.70
CA ILE A 42 -15.02 -5.23 -13.88
C ILE A 42 -15.82 -6.50 -13.55
N CYS A 43 -15.21 -7.46 -12.83
CA CYS A 43 -15.89 -8.67 -12.39
C CYS A 43 -17.10 -8.37 -11.51
N ILE A 44 -16.95 -7.45 -10.55
CA ILE A 44 -18.04 -7.05 -9.64
C ILE A 44 -19.14 -6.31 -10.41
N LEU A 45 -18.80 -5.48 -11.40
CA LEU A 45 -19.80 -4.85 -12.26
C LEU A 45 -20.57 -5.85 -13.09
N TRP A 46 -19.90 -6.86 -13.63
CA TRP A 46 -20.56 -7.92 -14.36
C TRP A 46 -21.53 -8.69 -13.46
N LEU A 47 -21.10 -9.04 -12.25
CA LEU A 47 -21.94 -9.69 -11.23
C LEU A 47 -23.15 -8.83 -10.85
N ILE A 48 -22.94 -7.54 -10.60
CA ILE A 48 -24.00 -6.59 -10.24
C ILE A 48 -25.01 -6.43 -11.38
N ASN A 49 -24.55 -6.30 -12.63
CA ASN A 49 -25.45 -6.22 -13.79
C ASN A 49 -26.20 -7.54 -14.01
N TYR A 50 -25.58 -8.68 -13.71
CA TYR A 50 -26.25 -9.98 -13.74
C TYR A 50 -27.36 -10.09 -12.67
N ASP A 51 -27.11 -9.63 -11.45
CA ASP A 51 -28.12 -9.62 -10.38
C ASP A 51 -29.26 -8.62 -10.66
N ARG A 52 -28.96 -7.52 -11.36
CA ARG A 52 -29.97 -6.56 -11.84
C ARG A 52 -30.93 -7.19 -12.86
N LEU A 53 -30.47 -8.12 -13.69
CA LEU A 53 -31.33 -8.88 -14.61
C LEU A 53 -32.31 -9.80 -13.87
N LYS A 54 -31.95 -10.24 -12.65
CA LYS A 54 -32.79 -11.07 -11.79
C LYS A 54 -33.66 -10.28 -10.81
N ASN A 55 -33.69 -8.94 -10.89
CA ASN A 55 -34.40 -8.04 -9.96
C ASN A 55 -34.03 -8.25 -8.47
N ILE A 56 -32.82 -8.71 -8.17
CA ILE A 56 -32.34 -8.84 -6.78
C ILE A 56 -31.78 -7.48 -6.31
N PHE A 57 -31.93 -7.17 -5.02
CA PHE A 57 -31.47 -5.91 -4.42
C PHE A 57 -29.93 -5.78 -4.45
N SER A 58 -29.44 -5.07 -5.45
CA SER A 58 -28.01 -4.84 -5.72
C SER A 58 -27.32 -3.82 -4.78
N SER A 59 -28.06 -3.11 -3.93
CA SER A 59 -27.53 -2.00 -3.11
C SER A 59 -26.56 -2.45 -2.01
N GLY A 60 -26.83 -3.58 -1.34
CA GLY A 60 -25.96 -4.10 -0.29
C GLY A 60 -24.60 -4.57 -0.83
N LEU A 61 -24.61 -5.24 -1.97
CA LEU A 61 -23.40 -5.70 -2.67
C LEU A 61 -22.50 -4.54 -3.08
N LEU A 62 -23.10 -3.47 -3.62
CA LEU A 62 -22.38 -2.26 -4.00
C LEU A 62 -21.81 -1.55 -2.77
N PHE A 63 -22.58 -1.45 -1.67
CA PHE A 63 -22.11 -0.86 -0.41
C PHE A 63 -20.89 -1.61 0.16
N ILE A 64 -20.96 -2.94 0.25
CA ILE A 64 -19.84 -3.76 0.75
C ILE A 64 -18.60 -3.59 -0.13
N TYR A 65 -18.78 -3.57 -1.46
CA TYR A 65 -17.69 -3.32 -2.40
C TYR A 65 -17.01 -1.96 -2.16
N TRP A 66 -17.78 -0.88 -2.06
CA TRP A 66 -17.22 0.46 -1.81
C TRP A 66 -16.51 0.54 -0.45
N LEU A 67 -17.04 -0.14 0.56
CA LEU A 67 -16.41 -0.23 1.89
C LEU A 67 -15.07 -0.96 1.81
N LEU A 68 -14.99 -2.09 1.10
CA LEU A 68 -13.76 -2.84 0.90
C LEU A 68 -12.72 -2.04 0.12
N VAL A 69 -13.13 -1.32 -0.94
CA VAL A 69 -12.24 -0.43 -1.69
C VAL A 69 -11.70 0.68 -0.78
N PHE A 70 -12.57 1.31 0.01
CA PHE A 70 -12.15 2.34 0.96
C PHE A 70 -11.15 1.81 1.97
N LEU A 71 -11.43 0.65 2.58
CA LEU A 71 -10.56 0.01 3.56
C LEU A 71 -9.20 -0.38 2.96
N ALA A 72 -9.20 -0.84 1.72
CA ALA A 72 -7.99 -1.24 1.01
C ALA A 72 -7.16 -0.06 0.47
N THR A 73 -7.76 1.13 0.35
CA THR A 73 -7.09 2.35 -0.12
C THR A 73 -6.42 3.13 1.03
N ILE A 74 -6.96 3.05 2.26
CA ILE A 74 -6.38 3.73 3.45
C ILE A 74 -4.87 3.47 3.62
N PRO A 75 -4.37 2.22 3.51
CA PRO A 75 -2.96 1.95 3.71
C PRO A 75 -2.06 2.57 2.63
N ASP A 76 -2.52 2.60 1.38
CA ASP A 76 -1.79 3.19 0.26
C ASP A 76 -1.60 4.71 0.46
N LEU A 77 -2.59 5.39 1.09
CA LEU A 77 -2.47 6.81 1.44
C LEU A 77 -1.41 7.05 2.51
N ILE A 78 -1.37 6.19 3.54
CA ILE A 78 -0.38 6.28 4.61
C ILE A 78 1.01 6.01 4.04
N ASP A 79 1.14 5.00 3.18
CA ASP A 79 2.42 4.62 2.59
C ASP A 79 3.01 5.71 1.69
N TYR A 80 2.17 6.36 0.88
CA TYR A 80 2.58 7.49 0.05
C TYR A 80 3.11 8.66 0.90
N SER A 81 2.46 8.95 2.03
CA SER A 81 2.89 10.04 2.92
C SER A 81 4.25 9.77 3.57
N VAL A 82 4.55 8.51 3.91
CA VAL A 82 5.80 8.14 4.57
C VAL A 82 6.98 8.08 3.59
N LYS A 83 6.73 7.63 2.36
CA LYS A 83 7.76 7.53 1.29
C LYS A 83 8.37 8.88 0.90
N ILE A 84 7.65 9.99 1.10
CA ILE A 84 8.12 11.36 0.80
C ILE A 84 9.19 11.81 1.82
N TYR A 85 9.20 11.25 3.02
CA TYR A 85 10.05 11.72 4.13
C TYR A 85 11.28 10.85 4.43
N GLN A 86 11.34 9.59 3.95
CA GLN A 86 12.39 8.64 4.36
C GLN A 86 13.16 8.06 3.16
N GLN A 87 14.48 8.30 3.15
CA GLN A 87 15.46 7.70 2.23
C GLN A 87 15.64 6.18 2.52
N PRO A 88 16.07 5.37 1.52
CA PRO A 88 15.82 3.94 1.49
C PRO A 88 16.79 3.14 2.38
N LEU A 89 16.46 2.87 3.64
CA LEU A 89 17.26 1.95 4.45
C LEU A 89 16.49 0.80 5.11
N VAL A 90 15.16 0.93 5.32
CA VAL A 90 14.33 -0.18 5.83
C VAL A 90 13.35 -0.72 4.76
N PRO A 91 13.28 -2.04 4.56
CA PRO A 91 12.43 -2.67 3.55
C PRO A 91 10.94 -2.60 3.87
N GLU A 92 10.56 -2.28 5.11
CA GLU A 92 9.18 -2.12 5.55
C GLU A 92 8.37 -1.16 4.64
N PHE A 93 9.00 -0.07 4.18
CA PHE A 93 8.37 0.94 3.32
C PHE A 93 8.30 0.56 1.83
N TYR A 94 8.94 -0.54 1.42
CA TYR A 94 8.94 -0.99 0.02
C TYR A 94 8.18 -2.29 -0.20
N VAL A 95 7.70 -2.93 0.87
CA VAL A 95 6.88 -4.14 0.78
C VAL A 95 5.40 -3.81 0.70
N SER A 96 4.63 -4.72 0.08
CA SER A 96 3.18 -4.59 -0.03
C SER A 96 2.52 -4.55 1.36
N PHE A 97 1.39 -3.85 1.47
CA PHE A 97 0.61 -3.76 2.71
C PHE A 97 0.38 -5.09 3.45
N PRO A 98 -0.07 -6.19 2.81
CA PRO A 98 -0.22 -7.47 3.51
C PRO A 98 1.13 -8.02 4.02
N SER A 99 2.22 -7.79 3.30
CA SER A 99 3.57 -8.14 3.77
C SER A 99 4.00 -7.32 4.98
N ARG A 100 3.55 -6.06 5.07
CA ARG A 100 3.75 -5.19 6.25
C ARG A 100 2.98 -5.70 7.47
N ILE A 101 1.70 -6.05 7.33
CA ILE A 101 0.90 -6.63 8.43
C ILE A 101 1.48 -7.96 8.91
N LEU A 102 1.85 -8.83 7.98
CA LEU A 102 2.34 -10.17 8.29
C LEU A 102 3.83 -10.17 8.70
N TYR A 103 4.46 -9.00 8.80
CA TYR A 103 5.91 -8.84 9.05
C TYR A 103 6.79 -9.73 8.15
N SER A 104 6.29 -10.06 6.95
CA SER A 104 6.95 -11.01 6.06
C SER A 104 8.32 -10.48 5.60
N TRP A 105 8.46 -9.16 5.53
CA TRP A 105 9.72 -8.46 5.24
C TRP A 105 10.83 -8.68 6.29
N VAL A 106 10.49 -9.04 7.54
CA VAL A 106 11.45 -9.34 8.62
C VAL A 106 12.00 -10.76 8.50
N THR A 107 11.19 -11.68 7.96
CA THR A 107 11.48 -13.12 7.84
C THR A 107 12.86 -13.46 7.28
N PRO A 108 13.37 -12.81 6.21
CA PRO A 108 14.69 -13.08 5.67
C PRO A 108 15.83 -12.80 6.67
N LEU A 109 15.66 -11.79 7.53
CA LEU A 109 16.65 -11.42 8.55
C LEU A 109 16.63 -12.43 9.72
N ILE A 110 15.44 -12.87 10.13
CA ILE A 110 15.27 -13.95 11.13
C ILE A 110 15.91 -15.26 10.64
N LEU A 111 15.64 -15.65 9.39
CA LEU A 111 16.22 -16.85 8.78
C LEU A 111 17.75 -16.78 8.68
N ARG A 112 18.30 -15.60 8.37
CA ARG A 112 19.76 -15.38 8.38
C ARG A 112 20.34 -15.50 9.78
N GLY A 113 19.69 -14.91 10.78
CA GLY A 113 20.07 -15.01 12.19
C GLY A 113 20.05 -16.44 12.75
N TYR A 114 19.15 -17.28 12.23
CA TYR A 114 19.11 -18.71 12.58
C TYR A 114 20.33 -19.48 12.04
N ARG A 115 20.85 -19.09 10.87
CA ARG A 115 21.98 -19.78 10.21
C ARG A 115 23.34 -19.22 10.63
N LYS A 116 23.43 -17.92 10.89
CA LYS A 116 24.67 -17.22 11.27
C LYS A 116 24.36 -16.12 12.30
N PRO A 117 25.28 -15.83 13.24
CA PRO A 117 25.09 -14.71 14.17
C PRO A 117 24.99 -13.39 13.41
N LEU A 118 23.96 -12.60 13.71
CA LEU A 118 23.73 -11.29 13.09
C LEU A 118 24.80 -10.31 13.55
N THR A 119 25.38 -9.58 12.61
CA THR A 119 26.32 -8.47 12.87
C THR A 119 25.64 -7.15 12.49
N GLU A 120 26.12 -6.01 13.01
CA GLU A 120 25.55 -4.67 12.73
C GLU A 120 25.38 -4.37 11.24
N LYS A 121 26.28 -4.89 10.40
CA LYS A 121 26.25 -4.75 8.93
C LYS A 121 25.10 -5.50 8.25
N ASP A 122 24.53 -6.51 8.90
CA ASP A 122 23.38 -7.28 8.40
C ASP A 122 22.04 -6.61 8.78
N CYS A 123 22.05 -5.64 9.69
CA CYS A 123 20.86 -4.91 10.14
C CYS A 123 20.57 -3.71 9.24
N TRP A 124 19.30 -3.35 9.13
CA TRP A 124 18.88 -2.13 8.46
C TRP A 124 19.23 -0.92 9.31
N GLU A 125 19.71 0.16 8.69
CA GLU A 125 19.94 1.39 9.41
C GLU A 125 18.62 2.12 9.67
N LEU A 126 18.50 2.68 10.87
CA LEU A 126 17.35 3.45 11.27
C LEU A 126 17.28 4.77 10.48
N PRO A 127 16.07 5.21 10.09
CA PRO A 127 15.87 6.51 9.46
C PRO A 127 16.30 7.63 10.43
N MET A 128 16.75 8.75 9.88
CA MET A 128 17.26 9.87 10.69
C MET A 128 16.27 10.31 11.76
N SER A 129 14.96 10.33 11.46
CA SER A 129 13.87 10.67 12.38
C SER A 129 13.81 9.81 13.64
N GLU A 130 14.27 8.56 13.57
CA GLU A 130 14.20 7.58 14.67
C GLU A 130 15.56 7.38 15.36
N ARG A 131 16.58 8.14 14.96
CA ARG A 131 17.88 8.10 15.65
C ARG A 131 17.78 8.77 17.01
N THR A 132 18.48 8.19 17.98
CA THR A 132 18.53 8.68 19.37
C THR A 132 18.89 10.15 19.47
N VAL A 133 19.75 10.67 18.58
CA VAL A 133 20.14 12.08 18.52
C VAL A 133 18.92 13.00 18.38
N ILE A 134 18.02 12.69 17.43
CA ILE A 134 16.84 13.54 17.16
C ILE A 134 15.79 13.38 18.26
N VAL A 135 15.52 12.15 18.69
CA VAL A 135 14.50 11.86 19.70
C VAL A 135 14.86 12.48 21.05
N VAL A 136 16.14 12.41 21.46
CA VAL A 136 16.61 13.01 22.72
C VAL A 136 16.48 14.53 22.68
N ASP A 137 16.79 15.16 21.55
CA ASP A 137 16.64 16.61 21.41
C ASP A 137 15.17 17.04 21.41
N GLN A 138 14.28 16.29 20.76
CA GLN A 138 12.83 16.53 20.82
C GLN A 138 12.30 16.44 22.25
N VAL A 139 12.65 15.38 22.96
CA VAL A 139 12.23 15.15 24.35
C VAL A 139 12.80 16.22 25.29
N ARG A 140 14.07 16.60 25.10
CA ARG A 140 14.72 17.67 25.87
C ARG A 140 14.02 19.02 25.65
N ASN A 141 13.61 19.32 24.43
CA ASN A 141 12.88 20.56 24.13
C ASN A 141 11.48 20.56 24.75
N TYR A 142 10.79 19.41 24.74
CA TYR A 142 9.51 19.24 25.42
C TYR A 142 9.57 19.45 26.94
N MET A 143 10.68 19.07 27.59
CA MET A 143 10.85 19.24 29.04
C MET A 143 11.28 20.65 29.47
N LYS A 144 11.66 21.53 28.52
CA LYS A 144 12.12 22.89 28.80
C LYS A 144 11.03 23.96 28.69
N GLY A 145 9.88 23.62 28.10
CA GLY A 145 8.67 24.46 28.05
C GLY A 145 7.73 24.12 29.20
#